data_AF-A0A7S0I0D0-F1
#
_entry.id   AF-A0A7S0I0D0-F1
#
_cell.length_a   1.000
_cell.length_b   1.000
_cell.length_c   1.000
_cell.angle_alpha   90.00
_cell.angle_beta   90.00
_cell.angle_gamma   90.00
#
_symmetry.space_group_name_H-M   'P 1'
#
loop_
_entity.id
_entity.type
_entity.pdbx_description
1 polymer ?
#
loop_
_entity_poly.entity_id
_entity_poly.type
_entity_poly.pdbx_seq_one_letter_code
_entity_poly.pdbx_strand_id
1 'polypeptide(L)'
;MLGLLVGGSSSYVSSVSHARSALLRSGRPASMKVAEWDPLAAMGRTFNTGSICEFEDGKARPHLGVVVKVEVGAKKGGAVYEVADAKDKKHLVYAKNMHAVYPSDPMTKPGTPPAEVLDDYLNVAGCTPTQLGVELEMIELGWEMCTEDEDSEELSQETIMNEIEPSYTESPILQYKAYRLLTSDLGKIFFKQLHAGGAHHDASAISFKVKTATAVADSKEAWCKAEAEGDNDGGPEWCFV
;
A
#
# COMPACT_ATOMS: atom_id res chain seq x y z
N MET A 1 -36.03 -50.19 64.02
CA MET A 1 -35.03 -51.27 64.01
C MET A 1 -33.67 -50.60 63.86
N LEU A 2 -32.90 -50.48 64.95
CA LEU A 2 -31.77 -51.38 65.31
C LEU A 2 -30.70 -51.39 64.19
N GLY A 3 -29.45 -50.97 64.37
CA GLY A 3 -28.66 -50.52 65.52
C GLY A 3 -27.32 -49.97 64.98
N LEU A 4 -26.74 -48.96 65.64
CA LEU A 4 -25.53 -49.06 66.48
C LEU A 4 -24.22 -49.29 65.69
N LEU A 5 -23.32 -48.28 65.62
CA LEU A 5 -22.24 -47.96 66.60
C LEU A 5 -21.00 -48.85 66.33
N VAL A 6 -19.71 -48.48 66.36
CA VAL A 6 -18.86 -47.48 67.06
C VAL A 6 -17.56 -47.40 66.24
N GLY A 7 -16.89 -46.26 66.05
CA GLY A 7 -15.85 -45.71 66.95
C GLY A 7 -14.62 -45.34 66.11
N GLY A 8 -13.97 -44.19 66.23
CA GLY A 8 -13.50 -43.50 67.44
C GLY A 8 -11.97 -43.54 67.37
N SER A 9 -11.25 -42.43 67.21
CA SER A 9 -10.73 -41.57 68.29
C SER A 9 -10.05 -40.37 67.62
N SER A 10 -10.42 -39.11 67.87
CA SER A 10 -10.15 -38.24 69.04
C SER A 10 -8.67 -37.89 69.26
N SER A 11 -8.34 -36.60 69.08
CA SER A 11 -7.49 -35.75 69.95
C SER A 11 -7.40 -34.35 69.31
N TYR A 12 -8.17 -33.36 69.77
CA TYR A 12 -7.82 -32.31 70.75
C TYR A 12 -7.06 -31.06 70.21
N VAL A 13 -7.86 -30.01 69.95
CA VAL A 13 -7.81 -28.61 70.44
C VAL A 13 -6.51 -27.77 70.35
N SER A 14 -6.71 -26.53 69.84
CA SER A 14 -5.97 -25.28 70.11
C SER A 14 -4.57 -25.15 69.52
N SER A 15 -4.02 -23.99 69.15
CA SER A 15 -4.31 -22.58 69.41
C SER A 15 -3.39 -21.76 68.48
N VAL A 16 -3.84 -20.57 68.08
CA VAL A 16 -3.08 -19.29 67.99
C VAL A 16 -1.56 -19.42 67.69
N SER A 17 -0.99 -18.90 66.60
CA SER A 17 -0.61 -17.48 66.47
C SER A 17 0.16 -17.20 65.16
N HIS A 18 -0.08 -16.00 64.63
CA HIS A 18 0.81 -15.12 63.87
C HIS A 18 2.26 -15.57 63.62
N ALA A 19 2.63 -15.70 62.34
CA ALA A 19 3.94 -15.26 61.85
C ALA A 19 3.86 -14.86 60.37
N ARG A 20 4.38 -13.66 60.11
CA ARG A 20 4.42 -12.97 58.81
C ARG A 20 5.33 -13.70 57.83
N SER A 21 4.92 -13.81 56.57
CA SER A 21 5.84 -13.85 55.44
C SER A 21 5.28 -13.01 54.32
N ALA A 22 5.91 -11.85 54.14
CA ALA A 22 5.70 -10.98 53.00
C ALA A 22 6.40 -11.60 51.78
N LEU A 23 5.64 -11.89 50.73
CA LEU A 23 6.16 -11.96 49.38
C LEU A 23 5.07 -11.42 48.44
N LEU A 24 5.13 -10.09 48.32
CA LEU A 24 4.96 -9.32 47.10
C LEU A 24 3.85 -9.80 46.16
N ARG A 25 2.76 -9.01 46.14
CA ARG A 25 1.92 -8.81 44.98
C ARG A 25 2.81 -8.67 43.74
N SER A 26 2.86 -9.68 42.87
CA SER A 26 3.43 -9.52 41.55
C SER A 26 2.47 -8.65 40.76
N GLY A 27 2.75 -7.34 40.81
CA GLY A 27 2.16 -6.37 39.90
C GLY A 27 2.41 -6.80 38.46
N ARG A 28 1.44 -6.51 37.59
CA ARG A 28 1.74 -6.21 36.20
C ARG A 28 2.89 -5.19 36.19
N PRO A 29 3.95 -5.47 35.42
CA PRO A 29 4.05 -4.71 34.19
C PRO A 29 4.66 -5.53 33.05
N ALA A 30 3.98 -5.55 31.92
CA ALA A 30 4.67 -5.56 30.64
C ALA A 30 4.17 -4.31 29.91
N SER A 31 4.76 -3.17 30.25
CA SER A 31 4.81 -2.08 29.27
C SER A 31 5.57 -2.66 28.08
N MET A 32 4.86 -2.99 27.01
CA MET A 32 5.50 -3.10 25.70
C MET A 32 6.32 -1.82 25.54
N LYS A 33 7.65 -1.99 25.44
CA LYS A 33 8.51 -0.89 24.99
C LYS A 33 7.98 -0.53 23.62
N VAL A 34 7.25 0.59 23.55
CA VAL A 34 7.01 1.29 22.29
C VAL A 34 8.40 1.53 21.75
N ALA A 35 8.73 0.94 20.61
CA ALA A 35 10.00 1.17 19.94
C ALA A 35 10.24 2.68 19.93
N GLU A 36 11.36 3.09 20.51
CA GLU A 36 11.72 4.50 20.62
C GLU A 36 11.75 5.07 19.20
N TRP A 37 10.94 6.10 18.98
CA TRP A 37 10.76 6.70 17.67
C TRP A 37 12.06 7.40 17.27
N ASP A 38 12.76 6.85 16.29
CA ASP A 38 13.99 7.41 15.73
C ASP A 38 13.63 8.42 14.61
N PRO A 39 13.88 9.72 14.82
CA PRO A 39 13.59 10.76 13.82
C PRO A 39 14.47 10.65 12.57
N LEU A 40 15.71 10.15 12.68
CA LEU A 40 16.64 10.03 11.55
C LEU A 40 16.27 8.84 10.67
N ALA A 41 15.89 7.72 11.27
CA ALA A 41 15.34 6.60 10.52
C ALA A 41 13.98 6.94 9.89
N ALA A 42 13.23 7.90 10.42
CA ALA A 42 12.01 8.43 9.80
C ALA A 42 12.31 9.38 8.62
N MET A 43 13.39 10.19 8.67
CA MET A 43 13.79 11.08 7.57
C MET A 43 14.22 10.34 6.29
N GLY A 44 14.82 9.15 6.42
CA GLY A 44 15.11 8.28 5.26
C GLY A 44 13.87 7.63 4.65
N ARG A 45 12.68 7.85 5.24
CA ARG A 45 11.39 7.28 4.83
C ARG A 45 10.33 8.35 4.55
N THR A 46 10.74 9.61 4.47
CA THR A 46 9.83 10.73 4.24
C THR A 46 9.91 11.21 2.80
N PHE A 47 8.76 11.50 2.20
CA PHE A 47 8.71 12.14 0.89
C PHE A 47 9.21 13.58 1.01
N ASN A 48 9.98 14.02 0.01
CA ASN A 48 10.54 15.36 0.01
C ASN A 48 9.52 16.39 -0.51
N THR A 49 9.69 17.65 -0.13
CA THR A 49 8.98 18.76 -0.77
C THR A 49 9.24 18.74 -2.28
N GLY A 50 8.19 18.92 -3.07
CA GLY A 50 8.20 18.82 -4.53
C GLY A 50 7.84 17.43 -5.06
N SER A 51 7.80 16.40 -4.22
CA SER A 51 7.36 15.06 -4.65
C SER A 51 5.92 15.10 -5.16
N ILE A 52 5.66 14.37 -6.25
CA ILE A 52 4.33 14.19 -6.82
C ILE A 52 3.72 12.94 -6.20
N CYS A 53 2.45 13.00 -5.82
CA CYS A 53 1.74 11.86 -5.27
C CYS A 53 0.29 11.80 -5.72
N GLU A 54 -0.21 10.57 -5.85
CA GLU A 54 -1.63 10.29 -5.80
C GLU A 54 -2.04 10.09 -4.32
N PHE A 55 -3.22 10.53 -3.87
CA PHE A 55 -3.60 10.39 -2.45
C PHE A 55 -5.10 10.40 -2.22
N GLU A 56 -5.51 9.89 -1.05
CA GLU A 56 -6.90 9.92 -0.58
C GLU A 56 -7.08 10.86 0.62
N ASP A 57 -8.08 11.75 0.54
CA ASP A 57 -8.43 12.70 1.62
C ASP A 57 -9.64 12.25 2.47
N GLY A 58 -10.03 10.97 2.36
CA GLY A 58 -11.19 10.40 3.05
C GLY A 58 -12.53 10.62 2.34
N LYS A 59 -12.52 11.22 1.13
CA LYS A 59 -13.64 11.22 0.18
C LYS A 59 -13.19 10.54 -1.12
N ALA A 60 -14.14 9.91 -1.82
CA ALA A 60 -13.87 9.03 -2.95
C ALA A 60 -13.09 9.68 -4.11
N ARG A 61 -12.51 8.79 -4.95
CA ARG A 61 -11.53 8.99 -6.02
C ARG A 61 -10.22 9.64 -5.56
N PRO A 62 -9.08 9.04 -5.90
CA PRO A 62 -7.79 9.59 -5.53
C PRO A 62 -7.53 10.94 -6.20
N HIS A 63 -6.79 11.79 -5.51
CA HIS A 63 -6.36 13.12 -5.94
C HIS A 63 -4.90 13.12 -6.32
N LEU A 64 -4.51 13.98 -7.26
CA LEU A 64 -3.11 14.28 -7.55
C LEU A 64 -2.66 15.54 -6.83
N GLY A 65 -1.43 15.55 -6.34
CA GLY A 65 -0.88 16.69 -5.63
C GLY A 65 0.63 16.69 -5.53
N VAL A 66 1.16 17.85 -5.12
CA VAL A 66 2.58 18.09 -4.86
C VAL A 66 2.78 18.26 -3.36
N VAL A 67 3.75 17.55 -2.78
CA VAL A 67 4.13 17.71 -1.37
C VAL A 67 4.73 19.11 -1.19
N VAL A 68 4.06 19.98 -0.44
CA VAL A 68 4.55 21.34 -0.17
C VAL A 68 5.24 21.45 1.19
N LYS A 69 4.87 20.61 2.15
CA LYS A 69 5.46 20.60 3.49
C LYS A 69 5.45 19.20 4.09
N VAL A 70 6.50 18.90 4.85
CA VAL A 70 6.63 17.65 5.62
C VAL A 70 6.64 18.00 7.11
N GLU A 71 5.75 17.40 7.88
CA GLU A 71 5.71 17.50 9.34
C GLU A 71 6.00 16.13 9.96
N VAL A 72 7.21 15.99 10.51
CA VAL A 72 7.68 14.76 11.15
C VAL A 72 7.41 14.85 12.65
N GLY A 73 6.63 13.92 13.21
CA GLY A 73 6.44 13.78 14.68
C GLY A 73 5.14 14.31 15.27
N ALA A 74 4.12 14.62 14.47
CA ALA A 74 2.82 15.05 14.98
C ALA A 74 1.97 13.87 15.51
N LYS A 75 2.24 13.45 16.76
CA LYS A 75 1.48 12.46 17.58
C LYS A 75 1.49 11.00 17.10
N LYS A 76 2.26 10.13 17.77
CA LYS A 76 2.12 8.65 17.84
C LYS A 76 1.95 7.85 16.52
N GLY A 77 2.05 8.44 15.32
CA GLY A 77 1.50 7.82 14.10
C GLY A 77 2.17 8.15 12.76
N GLY A 78 3.42 8.65 12.74
CA GLY A 78 4.20 8.84 11.50
C GLY A 78 4.26 10.28 10.98
N ALA A 79 4.76 10.45 9.75
CA ALA A 79 4.87 11.73 9.07
C ALA A 79 3.52 12.17 8.48
N VAL A 80 3.24 13.48 8.56
CA VAL A 80 2.08 14.13 7.94
C VAL A 80 2.58 15.10 6.88
N TYR A 81 1.94 15.09 5.72
CA TYR A 81 2.31 15.89 4.57
C TYR A 81 1.22 16.93 4.29
N GLU A 82 1.64 18.17 4.05
CA GLU A 82 0.78 19.13 3.38
C GLU A 82 0.97 18.95 1.88
N VAL A 83 -0.10 18.59 1.18
CA VAL A 83 -0.12 18.33 -0.26
C VAL A 83 -1.02 19.38 -0.93
N ALA A 84 -0.51 20.06 -1.95
CA ALA A 84 -1.29 21.01 -2.75
C ALA A 84 -1.77 20.33 -4.04
N ASP A 85 -3.07 20.39 -4.32
CA ASP A 85 -3.62 19.94 -5.61
C ASP A 85 -3.49 21.02 -6.70
N ALA A 86 -3.88 20.69 -7.94
CA ALA A 86 -3.83 21.61 -9.07
C ALA A 86 -4.73 22.86 -8.93
N LYS A 87 -5.58 22.95 -7.89
CA LYS A 87 -6.41 24.11 -7.58
C LYS A 87 -5.84 24.92 -6.41
N ASP A 88 -4.59 24.66 -6.04
CA ASP A 88 -3.91 25.22 -4.85
C ASP A 88 -4.62 24.89 -3.52
N LYS A 89 -5.54 23.92 -3.51
CA LYS A 89 -6.15 23.47 -2.25
C LYS A 89 -5.13 22.59 -1.53
N LYS A 90 -4.92 22.91 -0.26
CA LYS A 90 -4.01 22.19 0.63
C LYS A 90 -4.76 21.10 1.39
N HIS A 91 -4.15 19.93 1.44
CA HIS A 91 -4.65 18.74 2.11
C HIS A 91 -3.62 18.26 3.12
N LEU A 92 -4.08 17.87 4.31
CA LEU A 92 -3.24 17.19 5.29
C LEU A 92 -3.37 15.68 5.07
N VAL A 93 -2.30 15.05 4.60
CA VAL A 93 -2.29 13.67 4.15
C VAL A 93 -1.30 12.88 5.00
N TYR A 94 -1.73 11.74 5.53
CA TYR A 94 -0.84 10.79 6.21
C TYR A 94 -0.14 9.91 5.18
N ALA A 95 1.11 9.51 5.45
CA ALA A 95 1.89 8.63 4.54
C ALA A 95 1.08 7.44 4.00
N LYS A 96 0.32 6.76 4.88
CA LYS A 96 -0.51 5.60 4.54
C LYS A 96 -1.64 5.87 3.53
N ASN A 97 -2.03 7.12 3.35
CA ASN A 97 -3.06 7.56 2.41
C ASN A 97 -2.45 8.14 1.13
N MET A 98 -1.12 8.14 1.02
CA MET A 98 -0.42 8.49 -0.22
C MET A 98 -0.21 7.20 -1.02
N HIS A 99 -0.42 7.33 -2.30
CA HIS A 99 -0.28 6.32 -3.33
C HIS A 99 0.68 6.88 -4.38
N ALA A 100 1.43 6.00 -5.04
CA ALA A 100 2.27 6.35 -6.19
C ALA A 100 3.05 7.66 -6.01
N VAL A 101 4.05 7.65 -5.12
CA VAL A 101 4.84 8.84 -4.79
C VAL A 101 6.13 8.83 -5.58
N TYR A 102 6.38 9.90 -6.33
CA TYR A 102 7.54 10.06 -7.19
C TYR A 102 8.33 11.31 -6.79
N PRO A 103 9.66 11.30 -6.97
CA PRO A 103 10.46 12.49 -6.74
C PRO A 103 10.04 13.62 -7.67
N SER A 104 10.33 14.86 -7.27
CA SER A 104 10.18 16.02 -8.14
C SER A 104 11.02 15.84 -9.41
N ASP A 105 10.48 16.19 -10.57
CA ASP A 105 11.27 16.27 -11.79
C ASP A 105 12.41 17.31 -11.60
N PRO A 106 13.69 16.93 -11.81
CA PRO A 106 14.83 17.84 -11.70
C PRO A 106 14.71 19.12 -12.56
N MET A 107 13.92 19.07 -13.63
CA MET A 107 13.69 20.19 -14.55
C MET A 107 12.63 21.18 -14.04
N THR A 108 11.85 20.80 -13.03
CA THR A 108 10.84 21.67 -12.43
C THR A 108 11.52 22.79 -11.63
N LYS A 109 11.20 24.04 -11.97
CA LYS A 109 11.78 25.20 -11.30
C LYS A 109 11.19 25.36 -9.89
N PRO A 110 11.98 25.79 -8.90
CA PRO A 110 11.44 26.15 -7.60
C PRO A 110 10.36 27.23 -7.73
N GLY A 111 9.20 26.99 -7.14
CA GLY A 111 8.06 27.92 -7.17
C GLY A 111 7.12 27.76 -8.37
N THR A 112 7.34 26.77 -9.25
CA THR A 112 6.34 26.41 -10.27
C THR A 112 4.99 26.09 -9.59
N PRO A 113 3.86 26.65 -10.07
CA PRO A 113 2.55 26.39 -9.51
C PRO A 113 2.18 24.89 -9.59
N PRO A 114 1.51 24.31 -8.58
CA PRO A 114 1.08 22.91 -8.60
C PRO A 114 0.30 22.52 -9.86
N ALA A 115 -0.53 23.43 -10.40
CA ALA A 115 -1.27 23.20 -11.64
C ALA A 115 -0.36 22.89 -12.84
N GLU A 116 0.77 23.60 -12.97
CA GLU A 116 1.73 23.41 -14.05
C GLU A 116 2.56 22.14 -13.83
N VAL A 117 2.94 21.83 -12.58
CA VAL A 117 3.64 20.58 -12.25
C VAL A 117 2.77 19.34 -12.53
N LEU A 118 1.46 19.45 -12.28
CA LEU A 118 0.54 18.32 -12.35
C LEU A 118 -0.15 18.17 -13.72
N ASP A 119 0.06 19.06 -14.69
CA ASP A 119 -0.70 19.06 -15.95
C ASP A 119 -0.57 17.72 -16.70
N ASP A 120 0.66 17.26 -16.92
CA ASP A 120 0.91 15.96 -17.58
C ASP A 120 0.37 14.78 -16.75
N TYR A 121 0.49 14.84 -15.42
CA TYR A 121 -0.03 13.80 -14.53
C TYR A 121 -1.56 13.74 -14.58
N LEU A 122 -2.25 14.88 -14.66
CA LEU A 122 -3.69 14.95 -14.79
C LEU A 122 -4.14 14.43 -16.16
N ASN A 123 -3.37 14.71 -17.22
CA ASN A 123 -3.62 14.14 -18.54
C ASN A 123 -3.52 12.60 -18.50
N VAL A 124 -2.45 12.05 -17.92
CA VAL A 124 -2.29 10.59 -17.71
C VAL A 124 -3.41 10.03 -16.85
N ALA A 125 -3.81 10.74 -15.79
CA ALA A 125 -4.88 10.31 -14.90
C ALA A 125 -6.27 10.26 -15.58
N GLY A 126 -6.44 11.03 -16.66
CA GLY A 126 -7.64 11.05 -17.50
C GLY A 126 -7.66 9.98 -18.60
N CYS A 127 -6.54 9.31 -18.88
CA CYS A 127 -6.45 8.28 -19.91
C CYS A 127 -7.15 6.97 -19.50
N THR A 128 -7.78 6.32 -20.47
CA THR A 128 -8.16 4.90 -20.35
C THR A 128 -6.91 4.02 -20.42
N PRO A 129 -6.96 2.76 -19.94
CA PRO A 129 -5.78 1.89 -19.95
C PRO A 129 -5.20 1.69 -21.34
N THR A 130 -6.05 1.59 -22.37
CA THR A 130 -5.68 1.48 -23.79
C THR A 130 -5.02 2.73 -24.36
N GLN A 131 -5.22 3.90 -23.75
CA GLN A 131 -4.58 5.17 -24.14
C GLN A 131 -3.21 5.36 -23.48
N LEU A 132 -2.83 4.49 -22.55
CA LEU A 132 -1.53 4.57 -21.87
C LEU A 132 -0.38 4.06 -22.73
N GLY A 133 -0.59 3.75 -24.02
CA GLY A 133 0.49 3.54 -24.98
C GLY A 133 1.33 2.28 -24.75
N VAL A 134 0.74 1.28 -24.10
CA VAL A 134 1.28 -0.08 -24.02
C VAL A 134 0.21 -1.01 -24.58
N GLU A 135 0.59 -1.81 -25.56
CA GLU A 135 -0.31 -2.79 -26.17
C GLU A 135 -0.54 -3.97 -25.22
N LEU A 136 -1.73 -4.56 -25.31
CA LEU A 136 -2.13 -5.63 -24.39
C LEU A 136 -1.21 -6.85 -24.47
N GLU A 137 -0.77 -7.19 -25.67
CA GLU A 137 0.18 -8.28 -25.93
C GLU A 137 1.51 -8.07 -25.20
N MET A 138 1.96 -6.83 -25.07
CA MET A 138 3.19 -6.49 -24.34
C MET A 138 3.03 -6.72 -22.84
N ILE A 139 1.85 -6.44 -22.29
CA ILE A 139 1.55 -6.69 -20.86
C ILE A 139 1.49 -8.19 -20.59
N GLU A 140 0.87 -8.95 -21.49
CA GLU A 140 0.81 -10.40 -21.40
C GLU A 140 2.19 -11.04 -21.49
N LEU A 141 3.01 -10.64 -22.48
CA LEU A 141 4.38 -11.12 -22.61
C LEU A 141 5.21 -10.77 -21.36
N GLY A 142 5.13 -9.53 -20.86
CA GLY A 142 5.84 -9.15 -19.64
C GLY A 142 5.36 -9.91 -18.40
N TRP A 143 4.08 -10.27 -18.34
CA TRP A 143 3.57 -11.17 -17.29
C TRP A 143 4.18 -12.57 -17.41
N GLU A 144 4.25 -13.15 -18.60
CA GLU A 144 4.90 -14.45 -18.83
C GLU A 144 6.36 -14.42 -18.37
N MET A 145 7.13 -13.41 -18.79
CA MET A 145 8.52 -13.21 -18.36
C MET A 145 8.65 -13.10 -16.84
N CYS A 146 7.79 -12.31 -16.19
CA CYS A 146 7.80 -12.15 -14.73
C CYS A 146 7.38 -13.44 -13.98
N THR A 147 6.70 -14.39 -14.63
CA THR A 147 6.32 -15.67 -14.01
C THR A 147 7.40 -16.74 -14.08
N GLU A 148 8.36 -16.64 -15.01
CA GLU A 148 9.49 -17.56 -15.09
C GLU A 148 10.42 -17.45 -13.87
N ASP A 149 10.42 -16.27 -13.22
CA ASP A 149 11.10 -16.03 -11.95
C ASP A 149 10.25 -16.50 -10.76
N GLU A 150 10.02 -17.82 -10.65
CA GLU A 150 9.15 -18.48 -9.66
C GLU A 150 9.45 -18.12 -8.18
N ASP A 151 10.62 -17.57 -7.88
CA ASP A 151 11.06 -17.19 -6.54
C ASP A 151 10.63 -15.76 -6.10
N SER A 152 10.08 -14.94 -7.01
CA SER A 152 9.75 -13.55 -6.70
C SER A 152 8.31 -13.38 -6.19
N GLU A 153 8.12 -13.48 -4.87
CA GLU A 153 6.82 -13.25 -4.23
C GLU A 153 6.32 -11.78 -4.35
N GLU A 154 7.25 -10.86 -4.60
CA GLU A 154 7.04 -9.41 -4.66
C GLU A 154 7.95 -8.78 -5.71
N LEU A 155 7.34 -8.16 -6.72
CA LEU A 155 8.01 -7.43 -7.78
C LEU A 155 7.78 -5.94 -7.63
N SER A 156 8.83 -5.16 -7.89
CA SER A 156 8.70 -3.71 -7.96
C SER A 156 8.01 -3.30 -9.27
N GLN A 157 7.40 -2.11 -9.28
CA GLN A 157 6.90 -1.50 -10.51
C GLN A 157 7.99 -1.45 -11.61
N GLU A 158 9.20 -1.05 -11.23
CA GLU A 158 10.34 -0.91 -12.14
C GLU A 158 10.72 -2.24 -12.79
N THR A 159 10.77 -3.31 -11.99
CA THR A 159 11.07 -4.67 -12.48
C THR A 159 10.06 -5.11 -13.53
N ILE A 160 8.75 -4.93 -13.26
CA ILE A 160 7.71 -5.32 -14.22
C ILE A 160 7.80 -4.49 -15.50
N MET A 161 8.02 -3.17 -15.38
CA MET A 161 8.09 -2.31 -16.56
C MET A 161 9.35 -2.53 -17.39
N ASN A 162 10.45 -3.00 -16.81
CA ASN A 162 11.63 -3.39 -17.60
C ASN A 162 11.37 -4.59 -18.51
N GLU A 163 10.37 -5.43 -18.22
CA GLU A 163 9.96 -6.53 -19.11
C GLU A 163 8.92 -6.08 -20.14
N ILE A 164 8.10 -5.08 -19.82
CA ILE A 164 6.99 -4.62 -20.68
C ILE A 164 7.41 -3.46 -21.60
N GLU A 165 7.89 -2.37 -21.01
CA GLU A 165 8.25 -1.12 -21.69
C GLU A 165 9.29 -0.36 -20.83
N PRO A 166 10.59 -0.64 -21.01
CA PRO A 166 11.65 -0.12 -20.15
C PRO A 166 11.71 1.41 -20.07
N SER A 167 11.29 2.10 -21.14
CA SER A 167 11.27 3.56 -21.16
C SER A 167 10.38 4.15 -20.06
N TYR A 168 9.45 3.37 -19.51
CA TYR A 168 8.55 3.86 -18.47
C TYR A 168 9.22 4.03 -17.10
N THR A 169 10.47 3.58 -16.97
CA THR A 169 11.28 3.74 -15.76
C THR A 169 12.09 5.04 -15.75
N GLU A 170 12.19 5.74 -16.90
CA GLU A 170 13.17 6.81 -17.11
C GLU A 170 12.80 8.15 -16.48
N SER A 171 11.52 8.43 -16.23
CA SER A 171 11.09 9.71 -15.66
C SER A 171 9.90 9.56 -14.70
N PRO A 172 9.73 10.48 -13.73
CA PRO A 172 8.61 10.45 -12.78
C PRO A 172 7.23 10.39 -13.43
N ILE A 173 7.01 11.08 -14.55
CA ILE A 173 5.72 11.04 -15.26
C ILE A 173 5.48 9.69 -15.94
N LEU A 174 6.51 9.09 -16.53
CA LEU A 174 6.38 7.77 -17.14
C LEU A 174 6.23 6.67 -16.07
N GLN A 175 6.89 6.82 -14.93
CA GLN A 175 6.68 5.95 -13.77
C GLN A 175 5.23 6.07 -13.25
N TYR A 176 4.65 7.28 -13.25
CA TYR A 176 3.21 7.41 -12.94
C TYR A 176 2.32 6.74 -14.00
N LYS A 177 2.68 6.85 -15.28
CA LYS A 177 1.99 6.16 -16.38
C LYS A 177 2.00 4.65 -16.19
N ALA A 178 3.16 4.09 -15.82
CA ALA A 178 3.30 2.68 -15.45
C ALA A 178 2.42 2.29 -14.26
N TYR A 179 2.41 3.07 -13.19
CA TYR A 179 1.53 2.83 -12.04
C TYR A 179 0.06 2.78 -12.47
N ARG A 180 -0.37 3.75 -13.27
CA ARG A 180 -1.74 3.83 -13.78
C ARG A 180 -2.08 2.64 -14.67
N LEU A 181 -1.14 2.16 -15.47
CA LEU A 181 -1.31 0.95 -16.27
C LEU A 181 -1.46 -0.29 -15.38
N LEU A 182 -0.52 -0.54 -14.47
CA LEU A 182 -0.50 -1.75 -13.63
C LEU A 182 -1.67 -1.81 -12.63
N THR A 183 -2.19 -0.66 -12.20
CA THR A 183 -3.35 -0.57 -11.30
C THR A 183 -4.70 -0.40 -12.02
N SER A 184 -4.69 -0.28 -13.34
CA SER A 184 -5.91 -0.27 -14.14
C SER A 184 -6.61 -1.63 -14.17
N ASP A 185 -7.85 -1.66 -14.66
CA ASP A 185 -8.57 -2.92 -14.83
C ASP A 185 -7.86 -3.87 -15.81
N LEU A 186 -7.11 -3.32 -16.78
CA LEU A 186 -6.26 -4.11 -17.67
C LEU A 186 -5.04 -4.70 -16.95
N GLY A 187 -4.26 -3.87 -16.24
CA GLY A 187 -3.08 -4.35 -15.50
C GLY A 187 -3.45 -5.33 -14.39
N LYS A 188 -4.61 -5.14 -13.75
CA LYS A 188 -5.15 -6.04 -12.72
C LYS A 188 -5.49 -7.43 -13.24
N ILE A 189 -5.59 -7.66 -14.55
CA ILE A 189 -5.74 -9.01 -15.10
C ILE A 189 -4.51 -9.86 -14.79
N PHE A 190 -3.32 -9.26 -14.86
CA PHE A 190 -2.03 -9.94 -14.78
C PHE A 190 -1.32 -9.76 -13.43
N PHE A 191 -1.47 -8.60 -12.80
CA PHE A 191 -0.75 -8.24 -11.59
C PHE A 191 -1.70 -7.88 -10.45
N LYS A 192 -1.34 -8.28 -9.23
CA LYS A 192 -2.02 -7.88 -7.99
C LYS A 192 -1.13 -6.91 -7.23
N GLN A 193 -1.60 -5.68 -7.03
CA GLN A 193 -0.91 -4.73 -6.17
C GLN A 193 -0.85 -5.25 -4.72
N LEU A 194 0.34 -5.25 -4.13
CA LEU A 194 0.59 -5.59 -2.73
C LEU A 194 0.70 -4.33 -1.88
N HIS A 195 1.49 -3.36 -2.34
CA HIS A 195 1.73 -2.09 -1.65
C HIS A 195 1.50 -0.89 -2.57
N ALA A 196 0.75 0.09 -2.07
CA ALA A 196 0.76 1.44 -2.61
C ALA A 196 1.84 2.21 -1.85
N GLY A 197 2.74 2.90 -2.57
CA GLY A 197 3.93 3.59 -2.06
C GLY A 197 3.62 4.64 -0.99
N GLY A 198 3.29 4.18 0.22
CA GLY A 198 2.93 4.97 1.40
C GLY A 198 2.55 4.11 2.61
N ALA A 199 2.23 2.82 2.38
CA ALA A 199 1.74 1.90 3.41
C ALA A 199 2.80 0.99 4.07
N HIS A 200 4.03 0.90 3.53
CA HIS A 200 5.03 -0.09 3.98
C HIS A 200 6.34 0.53 4.51
N HIS A 201 7.23 -0.32 5.05
CA HIS A 201 8.50 0.05 5.68
C HIS A 201 9.44 0.89 4.78
N ASP A 202 9.22 0.83 3.46
CA ASP A 202 9.69 1.79 2.49
C ASP A 202 8.46 2.54 1.95
N ALA A 203 8.32 3.80 2.33
CA ALA A 203 7.18 4.61 1.96
C ALA A 203 7.13 4.85 0.44
N SER A 204 8.19 4.61 -0.34
CA SER A 204 8.18 4.83 -1.79
C SER A 204 7.91 3.56 -2.60
N ALA A 205 8.00 2.38 -1.99
CA ALA A 205 7.94 1.11 -2.71
C ALA A 205 6.51 0.78 -3.15
N ILE A 206 6.27 0.84 -4.46
CA ILE A 206 5.09 0.28 -5.11
C ILE A 206 5.45 -1.15 -5.53
N SER A 207 4.68 -2.12 -5.06
CA SER A 207 4.96 -3.52 -5.34
C SER A 207 3.73 -4.33 -5.71
N PHE A 208 3.99 -5.38 -6.46
CA PHE A 208 3.01 -6.22 -7.11
C PHE A 208 3.39 -7.69 -6.98
N LYS A 209 2.40 -8.54 -7.19
CA LYS A 209 2.57 -9.97 -7.36
C LYS A 209 2.00 -10.39 -8.71
N VAL A 210 2.73 -11.21 -9.45
CA VAL A 210 2.21 -11.87 -10.65
C VAL A 210 1.04 -12.79 -10.28
N LYS A 211 -0.03 -12.77 -11.08
CA LYS A 211 -1.13 -13.73 -10.95
C LYS A 211 -0.73 -15.06 -11.59
N THR A 212 -1.32 -16.15 -11.07
CA THR A 212 -1.15 -17.48 -11.68
C THR A 212 -1.88 -17.54 -13.02
N ALA A 213 -1.45 -18.40 -13.93
CA ALA A 213 -2.09 -18.59 -15.24
C ALA A 213 -3.61 -18.82 -15.14
N THR A 214 -4.04 -19.60 -14.14
CA THR A 214 -5.47 -19.81 -13.84
C THR A 214 -6.18 -18.52 -13.46
N ALA A 215 -5.60 -17.71 -12.57
CA ALA A 215 -6.20 -16.45 -12.14
C ALA A 215 -6.20 -15.39 -13.26
N VAL A 216 -5.22 -15.42 -14.15
CA VAL A 216 -5.20 -14.60 -15.37
C VAL A 216 -6.34 -15.03 -16.29
N ALA A 217 -6.49 -16.31 -16.60
CA ALA A 217 -7.58 -16.83 -17.43
C ALA A 217 -8.97 -16.45 -16.88
N ASP A 218 -9.20 -16.60 -15.57
CA ASP A 218 -10.46 -16.22 -14.92
C ASP A 218 -10.70 -14.70 -14.99
N SER A 219 -9.65 -13.89 -14.75
CA SER A 219 -9.74 -12.43 -14.83
C SER A 219 -9.99 -11.98 -16.26
N LYS A 220 -9.41 -12.69 -17.22
CA LYS A 220 -9.58 -12.51 -18.65
C LYS A 220 -11.05 -12.72 -19.03
N GLU A 221 -11.62 -13.88 -18.74
CA GLU A 221 -13.02 -14.20 -19.02
C GLU A 221 -13.98 -13.17 -18.40
N ALA A 222 -13.75 -12.81 -17.13
CA ALA A 222 -14.59 -11.84 -16.42
C ALA A 222 -14.57 -10.45 -17.07
N TRP A 223 -13.40 -9.98 -17.49
CA TRP A 223 -13.24 -8.68 -18.13
C TRP A 223 -13.89 -8.67 -19.52
N CYS A 224 -13.73 -9.74 -20.31
CA CYS A 224 -14.39 -9.87 -21.61
C CYS A 224 -15.91 -9.89 -21.52
N LYS A 225 -16.45 -10.58 -20.50
CA LYS A 225 -17.88 -10.55 -20.22
C LYS A 225 -18.37 -9.13 -19.87
N ALA A 226 -17.60 -8.40 -19.07
CA ALA A 226 -17.95 -7.03 -18.70
C ALA A 226 -17.93 -6.08 -19.92
N GLU A 227 -16.97 -6.22 -20.83
CA GLU A 227 -16.92 -5.44 -22.08
C GLU A 227 -18.06 -5.80 -23.03
N ALA A 228 -18.43 -7.08 -23.15
CA ALA A 228 -19.54 -7.53 -24.00
C ALA A 228 -20.92 -7.08 -23.47
N GLU A 229 -21.05 -6.84 -22.16
CA GLU A 229 -22.26 -6.29 -21.54
C GLU A 229 -22.33 -4.75 -21.65
N GLY A 230 -21.22 -4.08 -22.00
CA GLY A 230 -21.19 -2.68 -22.41
C GLY A 230 -21.45 -2.54 -23.91
N ASP A 231 -22.14 -1.49 -24.35
CA ASP A 231 -22.44 -1.18 -25.77
C ASP A 231 -21.18 -0.83 -26.63
N ASN A 232 -20.04 -1.52 -26.44
CA ASN A 232 -18.84 -1.39 -27.25
C ASN A 232 -18.79 -2.51 -28.30
N ASP A 233 -19.20 -2.18 -29.54
CA ASP A 233 -19.28 -3.06 -30.72
C ASP A 233 -17.91 -3.57 -31.27
N GLY A 234 -16.95 -3.87 -30.39
CA GLY A 234 -15.62 -4.31 -30.82
C GLY A 234 -14.70 -4.63 -29.65
N GLY A 235 -15.14 -5.51 -28.74
CA GLY A 235 -14.30 -6.01 -27.65
C GLY A 235 -12.90 -6.40 -28.15
N PRO A 236 -11.86 -6.31 -27.31
CA PRO A 236 -10.51 -6.53 -27.81
C PRO A 236 -10.32 -7.97 -28.27
N GLU A 237 -9.35 -8.17 -29.16
CA GLU A 237 -9.15 -9.41 -29.92
C GLU A 237 -9.08 -10.67 -29.03
N TRP A 238 -8.52 -10.56 -27.83
CA TRP A 238 -8.42 -11.66 -26.86
C TRP A 238 -9.75 -12.09 -26.21
N CYS A 239 -10.83 -11.32 -26.36
CA CYS A 239 -12.17 -11.71 -25.91
C CYS A 239 -12.89 -12.65 -26.88
N PHE A 240 -12.29 -12.88 -28.04
CA PHE A 240 -12.86 -13.70 -29.11
C PHE A 240 -11.96 -14.90 -29.49
N VAL A 241 -10.92 -15.19 -28.70
CA VAL A 241 -10.04 -16.37 -28.85
C VAL A 241 -10.39 -17.44 -27.82
#